data_AF-A0A352QKQ1-F1
#
_entry.id   AF-A0A352QKQ1-F1
#
_cell.length_a   1.000
_cell.length_b   1.000
_cell.length_c   1.000
_cell.angle_alpha   90.00
_cell.angle_beta   90.00
_cell.angle_gamma   90.00
#
_symmetry.space_group_name_H-M   'P 1'
#
loop_
_entity.id
_entity.type
_entity.pdbx_description
1 polymer ?
#
loop_
_entity_poly.entity_id
_entity_poly.type
_entity_poly.pdbx_seq_one_letter_code
_entity_poly.pdbx_strand_id
1 'polypeptide(L)'
;MKNVGTIIERVTHSLSARQREIVEERFGLRDNEEKTLQELGERNGITRERVRQIEAEGLRLAREHFAESDGQQLVDLAKNRLVTMGGIRKEKDFVADMQTILKDDSVNQCQLRFLFKIAGEPMHYGEDDEFYSFWCNDKATIKKATTFIEKAVKFFGGKKEELVFKGQFDQYFTQLVATASLDVAIGMNYLGISKKFSNNPYSDFGLSHWEEIAPKTARAKAYLILRKHGKPMHFRDIAHTINNTGFDKKPVYAQTIHNELIKDNRFVLVGRGMYGLTEHGFFPGTAKDVIRQILVDGGPLAQQEVVKMVSAQRFLKENTILLNLQNKKHFKRLDNGTYHVA
;
A
#
# COMPACT_ATOMS: atom_id res chain seq x y z
N MET A 1 4.89 0.31 35.90
CA MET A 1 4.74 -1.14 35.68
C MET A 1 6.10 -1.71 35.34
N LYS A 2 6.43 -2.94 35.77
CA LYS A 2 7.74 -3.52 35.45
C LYS A 2 7.90 -3.69 33.94
N ASN A 3 9.14 -3.54 33.49
CA ASN A 3 9.57 -3.70 32.10
C ASN A 3 9.21 -5.13 31.62
N VAL A 4 8.74 -5.27 30.36
CA VAL A 4 8.42 -6.57 29.74
C VAL A 4 9.59 -7.56 29.84
N GLY A 5 10.82 -7.06 29.73
CA GLY A 5 12.05 -7.81 29.94
C GLY A 5 12.13 -8.45 31.32
N THR A 6 11.70 -7.77 32.40
CA THR A 6 11.71 -8.35 33.75
C THR A 6 10.71 -9.50 33.90
N ILE A 7 9.56 -9.42 33.22
CA ILE A 7 8.59 -10.54 33.20
C ILE A 7 9.23 -11.74 32.49
N ILE A 8 9.87 -11.51 31.35
CA ILE A 8 10.56 -12.56 30.59
C ILE A 8 11.70 -13.18 31.38
N GLU A 9 12.57 -12.37 32.00
CA GLU A 9 13.67 -12.85 32.84
C GLU A 9 13.15 -13.73 33.98
N ARG A 10 12.11 -13.29 34.68
CA ARG A 10 11.52 -14.07 35.78
C ARG A 10 10.96 -15.41 35.30
N VAL A 11 10.26 -15.40 34.16
CA VAL A 11 9.65 -16.60 33.55
C VAL A 11 10.71 -17.53 32.98
N THR A 12 11.81 -17.02 32.43
CA THR A 12 12.87 -17.83 31.82
C THR A 12 13.88 -18.35 32.84
N HIS A 13 14.12 -17.64 33.94
CA HIS A 13 15.02 -18.06 35.02
C HIS A 13 14.47 -19.21 35.87
N SER A 14 13.16 -19.46 35.83
CA SER A 14 12.57 -20.64 36.48
C SER A 14 12.75 -21.93 35.67
N LEU A 15 13.18 -21.82 34.41
CA LEU A 15 13.45 -22.96 33.54
C LEU A 15 14.86 -23.50 33.79
N SER A 16 15.06 -24.80 33.58
CA SER A 16 16.42 -25.36 33.55
C SER A 16 17.25 -24.73 32.42
N ALA A 17 18.58 -24.70 32.54
CA ALA A 17 19.46 -24.09 31.53
C ALA A 17 19.14 -24.54 30.10
N ARG A 18 18.86 -25.83 29.92
CA ARG A 18 18.51 -26.42 28.61
C ARG A 18 17.13 -26.00 28.11
N GLN A 19 16.13 -25.94 28.99
CA GLN A 19 14.79 -25.46 28.62
C GLN A 19 14.82 -23.98 28.27
N ARG A 20 15.51 -23.17 29.08
CA ARG A 20 15.70 -21.75 28.86
C ARG A 20 16.35 -21.49 27.50
N GLU A 21 17.44 -22.16 27.19
CA GLU A 21 18.12 -22.02 25.90
C GLU A 21 17.19 -22.34 24.72
N ILE A 22 16.49 -23.49 24.77
CA ILE A 22 15.55 -23.89 23.71
C ILE A 22 14.40 -22.88 23.57
N VAL A 23 13.82 -22.40 24.68
CA VAL A 23 12.72 -21.44 24.66
C VAL A 23 13.19 -20.07 24.16
N GLU A 24 14.32 -19.56 24.65
CA GLU A 24 14.83 -18.26 24.24
C GLU A 24 15.16 -18.23 22.74
N GLU A 25 15.74 -19.28 22.18
CA GLU A 25 16.03 -19.38 20.75
C GLU A 25 14.76 -19.66 19.92
N ARG A 26 13.85 -20.51 20.40
CA ARG A 26 12.60 -20.81 19.70
C ARG A 26 11.78 -19.56 19.42
N PHE A 27 11.73 -18.66 20.41
CA PHE A 27 10.92 -17.44 20.38
C PHE A 27 11.73 -16.19 20.04
N GLY A 28 13.03 -16.29 19.74
CA GLY A 28 13.87 -15.15 19.38
C GLY A 28 14.03 -14.12 20.50
N LEU A 29 14.04 -14.56 21.77
CA LEU A 29 14.10 -13.65 22.92
C LEU A 29 15.47 -12.98 23.11
N ARG A 30 16.52 -13.48 22.44
CA ARG A 30 17.89 -12.94 22.51
C ARG A 30 18.21 -11.99 21.35
N ASP A 31 17.84 -12.38 20.14
CA ASP A 31 18.29 -11.77 18.87
C ASP A 31 17.13 -11.37 17.95
N ASN A 32 15.88 -11.53 18.38
CA ASN A 32 14.67 -11.34 17.58
C ASN A 32 14.57 -12.28 16.36
N GLU A 33 15.27 -13.42 16.39
CA GLU A 33 15.16 -14.47 15.36
C GLU A 33 14.55 -15.74 15.95
N GLU A 34 13.30 -16.04 15.57
CA GLU A 34 12.67 -17.32 15.93
C GLU A 34 13.35 -18.48 15.18
N LYS A 35 13.78 -19.52 15.91
CA LYS A 35 14.28 -20.77 15.32
C LYS A 35 13.19 -21.83 15.23
N THR A 36 13.22 -22.66 14.20
CA THR A 36 12.33 -23.82 14.07
C THR A 36 12.78 -24.97 14.98
N LEU A 37 11.86 -25.88 15.29
CA LEU A 37 12.20 -27.11 16.04
C LEU A 37 13.25 -27.97 15.35
N GLN A 38 13.34 -27.89 14.02
CA GLN A 38 14.33 -28.61 13.24
C GLN A 38 15.71 -27.99 13.41
N GLU A 39 15.84 -26.67 13.20
CA GLU A 39 17.11 -25.95 13.37
C GLU A 39 17.67 -26.13 14.79
N LEU A 40 16.80 -26.05 15.81
CA LEU A 40 17.19 -26.30 17.20
C LEU A 40 17.65 -27.74 17.42
N GLY A 41 17.01 -28.71 16.75
CA GLY A 41 17.38 -30.12 16.85
C GLY A 41 18.77 -30.38 16.28
N GLU A 42 19.04 -29.85 15.09
CA GLU A 42 20.33 -29.93 14.41
C GLU A 42 21.44 -29.29 15.27
N ARG A 43 21.21 -28.07 15.79
CA ARG A 43 22.17 -27.35 16.63
C ARG A 43 22.49 -28.07 17.94
N ASN A 44 21.49 -28.69 18.56
CA ASN A 44 21.63 -29.34 19.87
C ASN A 44 21.97 -30.85 19.76
N GLY A 45 22.15 -31.38 18.56
CA GLY A 45 22.40 -32.81 18.35
C GLY A 45 21.27 -33.72 18.84
N ILE A 46 20.01 -33.25 18.78
CA ILE A 46 18.83 -34.00 19.22
C ILE A 46 17.74 -34.01 18.16
N THR A 47 16.82 -34.97 18.25
CA THR A 47 15.70 -35.04 17.31
C THR A 47 14.75 -33.85 17.48
N ARG A 48 14.08 -33.46 16.39
CA ARG A 48 13.00 -32.46 16.41
C ARG A 48 11.95 -32.75 17.48
N GLU A 49 11.58 -34.03 17.64
CA GLU A 49 10.61 -34.45 18.65
C GLU A 49 11.13 -34.23 20.07
N ARG A 50 12.43 -34.45 20.31
CA ARG A 50 13.04 -34.16 21.61
C ARG A 50 13.03 -32.66 21.92
N VAL A 51 13.31 -31.80 20.93
CA VAL A 51 13.17 -30.34 21.09
C VAL A 51 11.72 -29.98 21.45
N ARG A 52 10.74 -30.54 20.72
CA ARG A 52 9.31 -30.30 20.97
C ARG A 52 8.90 -30.65 22.41
N GLN A 53 9.40 -31.77 22.94
CA GLN A 53 9.14 -32.17 24.32
C GLN A 53 9.74 -31.19 25.33
N ILE A 54 10.98 -30.74 25.10
CA ILE A 54 11.65 -29.78 25.98
C ILE A 54 10.95 -28.41 25.93
N GLU A 55 10.57 -27.95 24.73
CA GLU A 55 9.78 -26.73 24.52
C GLU A 55 8.44 -26.82 25.27
N ALA A 56 7.69 -27.91 25.09
CA ALA A 56 6.38 -28.09 25.71
C ALA A 56 6.47 -28.04 27.25
N GLU A 57 7.45 -28.72 27.84
CA GLU A 57 7.67 -28.68 29.29
C GLU A 57 8.15 -27.31 29.77
N GLY A 58 9.02 -26.64 28.99
CA GLY A 58 9.46 -25.28 29.27
C GLY A 58 8.29 -24.28 29.26
N LEU A 59 7.40 -24.36 28.27
CA LEU A 59 6.21 -23.51 28.18
C LEU A 59 5.19 -23.79 29.30
N ARG A 60 5.11 -25.04 29.78
CA ARG A 60 4.27 -25.41 30.92
C ARG A 60 4.73 -24.71 32.20
N LEU A 61 6.03 -24.81 32.52
CA LEU A 61 6.64 -24.14 33.67
C LEU A 61 6.59 -22.62 33.54
N ALA A 62 6.86 -22.10 32.34
CA ALA A 62 6.79 -20.66 32.07
C ALA A 62 5.40 -20.08 32.37
N ARG A 63 4.33 -20.82 32.04
CA ARG A 63 2.95 -20.42 32.32
C ARG A 63 2.65 -20.33 33.82
N GLU A 64 3.14 -21.27 34.61
CA GLU A 64 2.96 -21.27 36.07
C GLU A 64 3.58 -20.00 36.68
N HIS A 65 4.83 -19.70 36.32
CA HIS A 65 5.52 -18.52 36.83
C HIS A 65 5.04 -17.20 36.23
N PHE A 66 4.45 -17.22 35.03
CA PHE A 66 3.81 -16.04 34.45
C PHE A 66 2.62 -15.58 35.30
N ALA A 67 1.79 -16.51 35.79
CA ALA A 67 0.64 -16.20 36.64
C ALA A 67 1.05 -15.60 38.00
N GLU A 68 2.24 -15.97 38.51
CA GLU A 68 2.83 -15.44 39.75
C GLU A 68 3.57 -14.09 39.56
N SER A 69 3.59 -13.58 38.33
CA SER A 69 4.27 -12.34 37.95
C SER A 69 3.30 -11.20 37.67
N ASP A 70 3.84 -10.04 37.27
CA ASP A 70 3.02 -8.92 36.77
C ASP A 70 2.45 -9.20 35.36
N GLY A 71 2.61 -10.42 34.83
CA GLY A 71 2.15 -10.87 33.52
C GLY A 71 0.65 -10.70 33.31
N GLN A 72 -0.18 -10.93 34.32
CA GLN A 72 -1.63 -10.73 34.18
C GLN A 72 -1.99 -9.26 33.94
N GLN A 73 -1.29 -8.31 34.57
CA GLN A 73 -1.50 -6.88 34.32
C GLN A 73 -1.15 -6.52 32.88
N LEU A 74 -0.11 -7.13 32.31
CA LEU A 74 0.25 -6.96 30.91
C LEU A 74 -0.85 -7.50 29.98
N VAL A 75 -1.41 -8.67 30.28
CA VAL A 75 -2.53 -9.26 29.53
C VAL A 75 -3.76 -8.36 29.59
N ASP A 76 -4.12 -7.86 30.76
CA ASP A 76 -5.29 -6.99 30.93
C ASP A 76 -5.11 -5.68 30.15
N LEU A 77 -3.92 -5.07 30.18
CA LEU A 77 -3.58 -3.89 29.38
C LEU A 77 -3.68 -4.17 27.88
N ALA A 78 -3.12 -5.28 27.41
CA ALA A 78 -3.19 -5.70 26.02
C ALA A 78 -4.63 -5.91 25.55
N LYS A 79 -5.45 -6.62 26.33
CA LYS A 79 -6.86 -6.87 26.03
C LYS A 79 -7.67 -5.57 26.02
N ASN A 80 -7.46 -4.69 27.00
CA ASN A 80 -8.10 -3.38 27.05
C ASN A 80 -7.72 -2.53 25.83
N ARG A 81 -6.43 -2.52 25.44
CA ARG A 81 -6.00 -1.85 24.21
C ARG A 81 -6.73 -2.41 23.00
N LEU A 82 -6.78 -3.74 22.85
CA LEU A 82 -7.51 -4.37 21.75
C LEU A 82 -9.00 -3.97 21.77
N VAL A 83 -9.67 -3.94 22.93
CA VAL A 83 -11.07 -3.47 23.04
C VAL A 83 -11.22 -2.06 22.48
N THR A 84 -10.35 -1.12 22.87
CA THR A 84 -10.40 0.26 22.34
C THR A 84 -10.18 0.34 20.83
N MET A 85 -9.50 -0.66 20.25
CA MET A 85 -9.20 -0.75 18.82
C MET A 85 -10.25 -1.56 18.04
N GLY A 86 -11.33 -2.01 18.68
CA GLY A 86 -12.39 -2.81 18.05
C GLY A 86 -12.21 -4.33 18.17
N GLY A 87 -11.34 -4.76 19.08
CA GLY A 87 -11.06 -6.16 19.46
C GLY A 87 -9.98 -6.86 18.63
N ILE A 88 -9.39 -6.17 17.63
CA ILE A 88 -8.39 -6.71 16.71
C ILE A 88 -7.43 -5.61 16.25
N ARG A 89 -6.16 -5.95 16.04
CA ARG A 89 -5.12 -5.00 15.62
C ARG A 89 -4.02 -5.72 14.85
N LYS A 90 -3.56 -5.12 13.74
CA LYS A 90 -2.38 -5.59 13.01
C LYS A 90 -1.18 -5.65 13.95
N GLU A 91 -0.37 -6.69 13.86
CA GLU A 91 0.69 -6.96 14.82
C GLU A 91 1.68 -5.81 14.98
N LYS A 92 2.19 -5.29 13.87
CA LYS A 92 3.13 -4.17 13.91
C LYS A 92 2.57 -2.96 14.68
N ASP A 93 1.30 -2.65 14.43
CA ASP A 93 0.63 -1.51 15.07
C ASP A 93 0.31 -1.81 16.53
N PHE A 94 -0.02 -3.07 16.86
CA PHE A 94 -0.22 -3.52 18.23
C PHE A 94 1.08 -3.47 19.06
N VAL A 95 2.22 -3.86 18.48
CA VAL A 95 3.53 -3.73 19.15
C VAL A 95 3.81 -2.25 19.45
N ALA A 96 3.57 -1.35 18.50
CA ALA A 96 3.74 0.10 18.70
C ALA A 96 2.78 0.66 19.76
N ASP A 97 1.54 0.17 19.80
CA ASP A 97 0.58 0.49 20.84
C ASP A 97 1.11 0.08 22.23
N MET A 98 1.65 -1.14 22.34
CA MET A 98 2.23 -1.65 23.59
C MET A 98 3.48 -0.86 24.00
N GLN A 99 4.41 -0.58 23.09
CA GLN A 99 5.57 0.28 23.36
C GLN A 99 5.13 1.63 23.97
N THR A 100 4.11 2.25 23.38
CA THR A 100 3.56 3.54 23.84
C THR A 100 2.93 3.44 25.23
N ILE A 101 2.06 2.44 25.46
CA ILE A 101 1.34 2.27 26.74
C ILE A 101 2.32 1.91 27.87
N LEU A 102 3.33 1.10 27.56
CA LEU A 102 4.35 0.64 28.48
C LEU A 102 5.45 1.69 28.71
N LYS A 103 5.58 2.66 27.80
CA LYS A 103 6.69 3.62 27.72
C LYS A 103 8.04 2.91 27.62
N ASP A 104 8.11 1.92 26.73
CA ASP A 104 9.27 1.05 26.57
C ASP A 104 9.45 0.66 25.10
N ASP A 105 10.40 1.31 24.44
CA ASP A 105 10.71 1.07 23.02
C ASP A 105 11.45 -0.26 22.78
N SER A 106 11.95 -0.91 23.84
CA SER A 106 12.61 -2.23 23.71
C SER A 106 11.62 -3.37 23.48
N VAL A 107 10.33 -3.13 23.75
CA VAL A 107 9.26 -4.11 23.54
C VAL A 107 9.17 -4.47 22.06
N ASN A 108 9.17 -5.77 21.76
CA ASN A 108 9.11 -6.26 20.38
C ASN A 108 8.11 -7.42 20.18
N GLN A 109 7.91 -7.79 18.92
CA GLN A 109 6.96 -8.84 18.53
C GLN A 109 7.27 -10.21 19.15
N CYS A 110 8.55 -10.59 19.23
CA CYS A 110 8.98 -11.89 19.76
C CYS A 110 8.64 -12.03 21.25
N GLN A 111 8.91 -10.98 22.01
CA GLN A 111 8.57 -10.88 23.43
C GLN A 111 7.05 -10.99 23.66
N LEU A 112 6.24 -10.23 22.93
CA LEU A 112 4.78 -10.27 23.08
C LEU A 112 4.19 -11.61 22.63
N ARG A 113 4.68 -12.18 21.51
CA ARG A 113 4.31 -13.53 21.05
C ARG A 113 4.55 -14.59 22.11
N PHE A 114 5.73 -14.58 22.73
CA PHE A 114 6.06 -15.53 23.80
C PHE A 114 5.14 -15.36 25.01
N LEU A 115 5.03 -14.15 25.55
CA LEU A 115 4.26 -13.86 26.77
C LEU A 115 2.76 -14.16 26.59
N PHE A 116 2.17 -13.78 25.45
CA PHE A 116 0.75 -14.06 25.22
C PHE A 116 0.49 -15.51 24.79
N LYS A 117 1.49 -16.22 24.25
CA LYS A 117 1.39 -17.67 24.04
C LYS A 117 1.34 -18.44 25.37
N ILE A 118 2.17 -18.07 26.34
CA ILE A 118 2.12 -18.68 27.68
C ILE A 118 0.87 -18.24 28.44
N ALA A 119 0.42 -16.99 28.30
CA ALA A 119 -0.85 -16.56 28.89
C ALA A 119 -2.07 -17.26 28.26
N GLY A 120 -2.01 -17.53 26.97
CA GLY A 120 -3.14 -18.03 26.17
C GLY A 120 -4.03 -16.92 25.60
N GLU A 121 -3.80 -15.67 25.97
CA GLU A 121 -4.51 -14.50 25.48
C GLU A 121 -3.66 -13.21 25.55
N PRO A 122 -3.94 -12.20 24.71
CA PRO A 122 -4.80 -12.27 23.52
C PRO A 122 -4.27 -13.25 22.46
N MET A 123 -5.09 -13.64 21.50
CA MET A 123 -4.71 -14.59 20.46
C MET A 123 -3.92 -13.91 19.34
N HIS A 124 -2.84 -14.55 18.89
CA HIS A 124 -2.08 -14.15 17.71
C HIS A 124 -2.43 -15.03 16.51
N TYR A 125 -2.55 -14.41 15.34
CA TYR A 125 -2.71 -15.06 14.04
C TYR A 125 -1.56 -14.64 13.15
N GLY A 126 -0.84 -15.64 12.61
CA GLY A 126 0.26 -15.41 11.68
C GLY A 126 -0.21 -14.87 10.34
N GLU A 127 0.71 -14.29 9.59
CA GLU A 127 0.46 -13.80 8.24
C GLU A 127 0.10 -14.95 7.28
N ASP A 128 -0.89 -14.73 6.43
CA ASP A 128 -1.31 -15.64 5.35
C ASP A 128 -1.53 -14.86 4.04
N ASP A 129 -2.10 -15.49 3.01
CA ASP A 129 -2.31 -14.84 1.71
C ASP A 129 -3.31 -13.66 1.75
N GLU A 130 -4.24 -13.64 2.72
CA GLU A 130 -5.30 -12.66 2.82
C GLU A 130 -5.03 -11.56 3.85
N PHE A 131 -4.35 -11.90 4.94
CA PHE A 131 -4.15 -11.08 6.12
C PHE A 131 -2.69 -10.94 6.50
N TYR A 132 -2.31 -9.75 6.97
CA TYR A 132 -1.08 -9.56 7.75
C TYR A 132 -1.22 -10.26 9.10
N SER A 133 -0.12 -10.49 9.83
CA SER A 133 -0.23 -10.95 11.22
C SER A 133 -1.02 -9.96 12.09
N PHE A 134 -1.82 -10.48 13.02
CA PHE A 134 -2.66 -9.67 13.89
C PHE A 134 -2.91 -10.31 15.26
N TRP A 135 -3.31 -9.46 16.22
CA TRP A 135 -3.75 -9.83 17.55
C TRP A 135 -5.25 -9.62 17.69
N CYS A 136 -5.93 -10.51 18.41
CA CYS A 136 -7.37 -10.45 18.62
C CYS A 136 -7.80 -11.02 19.97
N ASN A 137 -8.84 -10.44 20.56
CA ASN A 137 -9.40 -10.91 21.83
C ASN A 137 -10.26 -12.16 21.67
N ASP A 138 -10.97 -12.32 20.54
CA ASP A 138 -11.95 -13.38 20.37
C ASP A 138 -12.21 -13.72 18.88
N LYS A 139 -12.63 -14.95 18.61
CA LYS A 139 -12.89 -15.41 17.23
C LYS A 139 -14.10 -14.72 16.57
N ALA A 140 -15.05 -14.21 17.34
CA ALA A 140 -16.23 -13.53 16.78
C ALA A 140 -15.85 -12.17 16.20
N THR A 141 -14.90 -11.46 16.82
CA THR A 141 -14.33 -10.22 16.30
C THR A 141 -13.63 -10.44 14.96
N ILE A 142 -12.91 -11.55 14.78
CA ILE A 142 -12.30 -11.90 13.48
C ILE A 142 -13.38 -12.01 12.41
N LYS A 143 -14.45 -12.77 12.68
CA LYS A 143 -15.58 -12.90 11.74
C LYS A 143 -16.22 -11.56 11.40
N LYS A 144 -16.39 -10.68 12.40
CA LYS A 144 -16.92 -9.33 12.22
C LYS A 144 -16.01 -8.47 11.33
N ALA A 145 -14.70 -8.49 11.59
CA ALA A 145 -13.71 -7.78 10.79
C ALA A 145 -13.68 -8.29 9.35
N THR A 146 -13.61 -9.61 9.13
CA THR A 146 -13.62 -10.23 7.79
C THR A 146 -14.89 -9.86 7.01
N THR A 147 -16.06 -9.92 7.65
CA THR A 147 -17.33 -9.53 7.02
C THR A 147 -17.32 -8.05 6.60
N PHE A 148 -16.79 -7.17 7.46
CA PHE A 148 -16.65 -5.75 7.16
C PHE A 148 -15.67 -5.49 6.01
N ILE A 149 -14.52 -6.19 5.99
CA ILE A 149 -13.51 -6.11 4.92
C ILE A 149 -14.12 -6.49 3.58
N GLU A 150 -14.86 -7.59 3.50
CA GLU A 150 -15.54 -8.02 2.26
C GLU A 150 -16.59 -7.00 1.80
N LYS A 151 -17.34 -6.43 2.74
CA LYS A 151 -18.29 -5.35 2.45
C LYS A 151 -17.56 -4.11 1.92
N ALA A 152 -16.42 -3.75 2.51
CA ALA A 152 -15.60 -2.62 2.08
C ALA A 152 -15.06 -2.83 0.66
N VAL A 153 -14.56 -4.03 0.34
CA VAL A 153 -14.10 -4.37 -1.02
C VAL A 153 -15.20 -4.15 -2.05
N LYS A 154 -16.41 -4.66 -1.76
CA LYS A 154 -17.59 -4.47 -2.64
C LYS A 154 -17.99 -3.00 -2.72
N PHE A 155 -18.03 -2.30 -1.58
CA PHE A 155 -18.48 -0.92 -1.51
C PHE A 155 -17.56 0.04 -2.28
N PHE A 156 -16.25 -0.14 -2.18
CA PHE A 156 -15.28 0.66 -2.93
C PHE A 156 -15.14 0.24 -4.39
N GLY A 157 -15.62 -0.94 -4.75
CA GLY A 157 -15.70 -1.40 -6.13
C GLY A 157 -16.30 -0.34 -7.05
N GLY A 158 -15.56 0.02 -8.10
CA GLY A 158 -15.98 1.02 -9.09
C GLY A 158 -15.87 2.49 -8.67
N LYS A 159 -15.42 2.79 -7.43
CA LYS A 159 -15.29 4.18 -6.93
C LYS A 159 -13.86 4.69 -6.93
N LYS A 160 -13.00 4.10 -7.78
CA LYS A 160 -11.56 4.40 -7.79
C LYS A 160 -11.29 5.89 -7.98
N GLU A 161 -12.03 6.52 -8.89
CA GLU A 161 -11.87 7.93 -9.23
C GLU A 161 -12.15 8.83 -8.02
N GLU A 162 -13.27 8.59 -7.36
CA GLU A 162 -13.73 9.33 -6.19
C GLU A 162 -12.75 9.20 -5.02
N LEU A 163 -12.29 7.97 -4.76
CA LEU A 163 -11.47 7.66 -3.59
C LEU A 163 -10.02 8.11 -3.75
N VAL A 164 -9.41 7.94 -4.93
CA VAL A 164 -7.97 8.15 -5.14
C VAL A 164 -7.64 9.54 -5.70
N PHE A 165 -8.51 10.10 -6.55
CA PHE A 165 -8.21 11.32 -7.29
C PHE A 165 -9.06 12.52 -6.87
N LYS A 166 -10.29 12.31 -6.39
CA LYS A 166 -11.16 13.40 -5.91
C LYS A 166 -11.06 13.67 -4.40
N GLY A 167 -10.23 12.91 -3.67
CA GLY A 167 -10.05 13.08 -2.23
C GLY A 167 -11.31 12.79 -1.40
N GLN A 168 -12.22 11.95 -1.91
CA GLN A 168 -13.51 11.67 -1.24
C GLN A 168 -13.47 10.42 -0.36
N PHE A 169 -12.28 9.87 -0.10
CA PHE A 169 -12.12 8.64 0.69
C PHE A 169 -12.83 8.73 2.05
N ASP A 170 -12.56 9.77 2.83
CA ASP A 170 -13.12 9.91 4.19
C ASP A 170 -14.64 9.98 4.18
N GLN A 171 -15.24 10.67 3.20
CA GLN A 171 -16.69 10.76 3.05
C GLN A 171 -17.31 9.38 2.77
N TYR A 172 -16.77 8.66 1.78
CA TYR A 172 -17.27 7.32 1.43
C TYR A 172 -17.02 6.31 2.55
N PHE A 173 -15.88 6.41 3.22
CA PHE A 173 -15.54 5.52 4.31
C PHE A 173 -16.43 5.77 5.53
N THR A 174 -16.72 7.02 5.87
CA THR A 174 -17.68 7.40 6.92
C THR A 174 -19.07 6.80 6.65
N GLN A 175 -19.53 6.87 5.39
CA GLN A 175 -20.79 6.22 5.00
C GLN A 175 -20.74 4.70 5.20
N LEU A 176 -19.65 4.05 4.80
CA LEU A 176 -19.49 2.61 4.95
C LEU A 176 -19.50 2.19 6.43
N VAL A 177 -18.74 2.84 7.30
CA VAL A 177 -18.69 2.47 8.73
C VAL A 177 -20.02 2.70 9.43
N ALA A 178 -20.77 3.75 9.05
CA ALA A 178 -22.11 4.02 9.57
C ALA A 178 -23.09 2.87 9.27
N THR A 179 -23.01 2.27 8.07
CA THR A 179 -23.84 1.10 7.71
C THR A 179 -23.50 -0.18 8.48
N ALA A 180 -22.42 -0.18 9.25
CA ALA A 180 -22.01 -1.28 10.12
C ALA A 180 -22.02 -0.89 11.61
N SER A 181 -22.52 0.32 11.94
CA SER A 181 -22.49 0.89 13.30
C SER A 181 -21.09 0.84 13.93
N LEU A 182 -20.05 1.14 13.13
CA LEU A 182 -18.65 1.18 13.56
C LEU A 182 -18.15 2.62 13.65
N ASP A 183 -17.24 2.85 14.60
CA ASP A 183 -16.39 4.02 14.58
C ASP A 183 -15.41 3.96 13.39
N VAL A 184 -15.02 5.14 12.88
CA VAL A 184 -14.08 5.28 11.75
C VAL A 184 -12.75 4.61 12.06
N ALA A 185 -12.18 4.81 13.26
CA ALA A 185 -10.90 4.23 13.64
C ALA A 185 -10.98 2.70 13.74
N ILE A 186 -12.09 2.16 14.27
CA ILE A 186 -12.32 0.71 14.32
C ILE A 186 -12.43 0.13 12.90
N GLY A 187 -13.17 0.80 12.02
CA GLY A 187 -13.23 0.41 10.62
C GLY A 187 -11.84 0.36 9.98
N MET A 188 -11.00 1.37 10.21
CA MET A 188 -9.63 1.39 9.70
C MET A 188 -8.77 0.27 10.26
N ASN A 189 -8.92 -0.06 11.55
CA ASN A 189 -8.23 -1.19 12.16
C ASN A 189 -8.63 -2.52 11.49
N TYR A 190 -9.90 -2.69 11.15
CA TYR A 190 -10.38 -3.86 10.42
C TYR A 190 -9.81 -3.90 9.00
N LEU A 191 -9.74 -2.78 8.28
CA LEU A 191 -9.12 -2.78 6.95
C LEU A 191 -7.61 -3.04 7.03
N GLY A 192 -6.94 -2.52 8.06
CA GLY A 192 -5.48 -2.57 8.22
C GLY A 192 -4.89 -3.97 8.37
N ILE A 193 -5.67 -4.94 8.84
CA ILE A 193 -5.22 -6.35 8.90
C ILE A 193 -5.26 -7.03 7.53
N SER A 194 -6.01 -6.52 6.55
CA SER A 194 -6.16 -7.18 5.24
C SER A 194 -5.14 -6.70 4.22
N LYS A 195 -4.59 -7.65 3.45
CA LYS A 195 -3.74 -7.38 2.29
C LYS A 195 -4.52 -6.84 1.08
N LYS A 196 -5.86 -6.88 1.12
CA LYS A 196 -6.73 -6.32 0.08
C LYS A 196 -6.70 -4.79 0.04
N PHE A 197 -6.13 -4.15 1.06
CA PHE A 197 -5.99 -2.70 1.18
C PHE A 197 -4.53 -2.29 1.37
N SER A 198 -4.18 -1.14 0.82
CA SER A 198 -2.86 -0.54 0.98
C SER A 198 -2.88 0.95 0.65
N ASN A 199 -1.74 1.60 0.88
CA ASN A 199 -1.49 2.98 0.50
C ASN A 199 -0.47 3.02 -0.65
N ASN A 200 -0.64 3.98 -1.56
CA ASN A 200 0.44 4.33 -2.49
C ASN A 200 1.43 5.30 -1.82
N PRO A 201 2.55 5.67 -2.48
CA PRO A 201 3.53 6.62 -1.93
C PRO A 201 3.03 8.05 -1.73
N TYR A 202 1.86 8.40 -2.28
CA TYR A 202 1.19 9.68 -2.03
C TYR A 202 0.20 9.60 -0.86
N SER A 203 0.23 8.51 -0.10
CA SER A 203 -0.67 8.19 1.01
C SER A 203 -2.13 7.96 0.62
N ASP A 204 -2.46 7.87 -0.67
CA ASP A 204 -3.82 7.50 -1.08
C ASP A 204 -4.10 6.06 -0.67
N PHE A 205 -5.26 5.83 -0.05
CA PHE A 205 -5.68 4.52 0.43
C PHE A 205 -6.74 3.91 -0.50
N GLY A 206 -6.65 2.60 -0.73
CA GLY A 206 -7.65 1.89 -1.53
C GLY A 206 -7.37 0.41 -1.69
N LEU A 207 -8.00 -0.20 -2.70
CA LEU A 207 -7.83 -1.62 -2.97
C LEU A 207 -6.45 -1.91 -3.57
N SER A 208 -5.71 -2.85 -2.98
CA SER A 208 -4.34 -3.19 -3.38
C SER A 208 -4.21 -3.74 -4.80
N HIS A 209 -5.30 -4.15 -5.44
CA HIS A 209 -5.28 -4.59 -6.84
C HIS A 209 -5.39 -3.44 -7.84
N TRP A 210 -5.70 -2.21 -7.39
CA TRP A 210 -5.70 -1.03 -8.24
C TRP A 210 -4.27 -0.60 -8.54
N GLU A 211 -3.97 -0.36 -9.83
CA GLU A 211 -2.65 0.11 -10.27
C GLU A 211 -2.29 1.47 -9.63
N GLU A 212 -3.27 2.26 -9.25
CA GLU A 212 -3.14 3.59 -8.66
C GLU A 212 -2.82 3.53 -7.15
N ILE A 213 -3.08 2.38 -6.53
CA ILE A 213 -2.73 2.09 -5.13
C ILE A 213 -1.41 1.31 -5.07
N ALA A 214 -1.27 0.25 -5.87
CA ALA A 214 -0.07 -0.59 -5.91
C ALA A 214 0.50 -0.72 -7.34
N PRO A 215 1.12 0.33 -7.90
CA PRO A 215 1.65 0.32 -9.26
C PRO A 215 2.88 -0.59 -9.38
N LYS A 216 2.70 -1.77 -9.99
CA LYS A 216 3.78 -2.76 -10.17
C LYS A 216 4.65 -2.51 -11.40
N THR A 217 4.09 -1.87 -12.43
CA THR A 217 4.77 -1.68 -13.72
C THR A 217 5.28 -0.25 -13.87
N ALA A 218 6.34 -0.05 -14.65
CA ALA A 218 6.86 1.29 -14.96
C ALA A 218 5.78 2.22 -15.56
N ARG A 219 4.89 1.64 -16.36
CA ARG A 219 3.72 2.26 -16.95
C ARG A 219 2.66 2.66 -15.93
N ALA A 220 2.29 1.78 -15.00
CA ALA A 220 1.36 2.10 -13.91
C ALA A 220 1.90 3.25 -13.03
N LYS A 221 3.21 3.22 -12.72
CA LYS A 221 3.88 4.29 -11.98
C LYS A 221 3.84 5.62 -12.75
N ALA A 222 4.15 5.59 -14.06
CA ALA A 222 4.09 6.77 -14.92
C ALA A 222 2.67 7.34 -15.05
N TYR A 223 1.67 6.47 -15.16
CA TYR A 223 0.25 6.86 -15.17
C TYR A 223 -0.10 7.64 -13.89
N LEU A 224 0.20 7.07 -12.72
CA LEU A 224 -0.08 7.72 -11.44
C LEU A 224 0.64 9.06 -11.29
N ILE A 225 1.90 9.16 -11.70
CA ILE A 225 2.66 10.43 -11.66
C ILE A 225 2.01 11.48 -12.56
N LEU A 226 1.73 11.15 -13.82
CA LEU A 226 1.13 12.10 -14.76
C LEU A 226 -0.26 12.52 -14.29
N ARG A 227 -1.01 11.60 -13.69
CA ARG A 227 -2.30 11.87 -13.08
C ARG A 227 -2.21 12.88 -11.94
N LYS A 228 -1.32 12.62 -10.97
CA LYS A 228 -1.11 13.51 -9.82
C LYS A 228 -0.50 14.85 -10.24
N HIS A 229 0.33 14.88 -11.27
CA HIS A 229 0.92 16.11 -11.79
C HIS A 229 -0.08 16.97 -12.59
N GLY A 230 -1.04 16.34 -13.27
CA GLY A 230 -2.11 17.02 -14.01
C GLY A 230 -1.68 17.67 -15.33
N LYS A 231 -0.40 17.61 -15.70
CA LYS A 231 0.15 18.20 -16.93
C LYS A 231 1.10 17.24 -17.65
N PRO A 232 1.34 17.43 -18.96
CA PRO A 232 2.33 16.63 -19.66
C PRO A 232 3.75 16.80 -19.12
N MET A 233 4.50 15.70 -19.06
CA MET A 233 5.88 15.66 -18.56
C MET A 233 6.82 15.01 -19.57
N HIS A 234 8.10 15.38 -19.53
CA HIS A 234 9.10 14.71 -20.35
C HIS A 234 9.36 13.30 -19.79
N PHE A 235 9.57 12.30 -20.65
CA PHE A 235 9.78 10.91 -20.20
C PHE A 235 10.98 10.74 -19.26
N ARG A 236 12.02 11.59 -19.41
CA ARG A 236 13.17 11.62 -18.48
C ARG A 236 12.76 12.11 -17.09
N ASP A 237 11.92 13.14 -17.03
CA ASP A 237 11.43 13.70 -15.78
C ASP A 237 10.49 12.70 -15.10
N ILE A 238 9.63 12.02 -15.86
CA ILE A 238 8.81 10.92 -15.35
C ILE A 238 9.68 9.85 -14.70
N ALA A 239 10.74 9.38 -15.38
CA ALA A 239 11.65 8.38 -14.84
C ALA A 239 12.36 8.87 -13.56
N HIS A 240 12.79 10.13 -13.54
CA HIS A 240 13.39 10.75 -12.36
C HIS A 240 12.40 10.81 -11.19
N THR A 241 11.17 11.25 -11.43
CA THR A 241 10.11 11.28 -10.43
C THR A 241 9.80 9.88 -9.89
N ILE A 242 9.69 8.86 -10.75
CA ILE A 242 9.47 7.46 -10.30
C ILE A 242 10.53 7.03 -9.28
N ASN A 243 11.80 7.30 -9.58
CA ASN A 243 12.91 6.88 -8.73
C ASN A 243 12.95 7.65 -7.41
N ASN A 244 12.43 8.87 -7.36
CA ASN A 244 12.41 9.71 -6.16
C ASN A 244 11.14 9.57 -5.32
N THR A 245 10.03 9.11 -5.91
CA THR A 245 8.74 8.95 -5.20
C THR A 245 8.74 7.76 -4.25
N GLY A 246 9.63 6.78 -4.43
CA GLY A 246 9.75 5.64 -3.50
C GLY A 246 8.73 4.53 -3.73
N PHE A 247 8.32 4.29 -4.98
CA PHE A 247 7.41 3.18 -5.33
C PHE A 247 7.97 1.81 -4.95
N ASP A 248 9.24 1.58 -5.27
CA ASP A 248 10.00 0.41 -4.86
C ASP A 248 11.50 0.72 -4.96
N LYS A 249 12.33 -0.25 -4.56
CA LYS A 249 13.79 -0.14 -4.61
C LYS A 249 14.36 -0.35 -6.03
N LYS A 250 13.52 -0.65 -7.04
CA LYS A 250 13.99 -1.00 -8.39
C LYS A 250 14.05 0.26 -9.25
N PRO A 251 15.25 0.70 -9.67
CA PRO A 251 15.36 1.90 -10.48
C PRO A 251 14.73 1.68 -11.85
N VAL A 252 14.09 2.73 -12.36
CA VAL A 252 13.53 2.78 -13.71
C VAL A 252 14.34 3.75 -14.57
N TYR A 253 14.68 3.32 -15.78
CA TYR A 253 15.46 4.10 -16.73
C TYR A 253 14.56 4.84 -17.72
N ALA A 254 15.02 6.00 -18.17
CA ALA A 254 14.27 6.86 -19.08
C ALA A 254 13.90 6.15 -20.40
N GLN A 255 14.82 5.36 -20.97
CA GLN A 255 14.54 4.61 -22.20
C GLN A 255 13.43 3.57 -22.01
N THR A 256 13.41 2.89 -20.86
CA THR A 256 12.36 1.94 -20.50
C THR A 256 11.01 2.63 -20.42
N ILE A 257 10.95 3.79 -19.77
CA ILE A 257 9.71 4.60 -19.71
C ILE A 257 9.28 4.99 -21.11
N HIS A 258 10.16 5.57 -21.92
CA HIS A 258 9.82 5.97 -23.28
C HIS A 258 9.18 4.83 -24.09
N ASN A 259 9.79 3.64 -24.04
CA ASN A 259 9.29 2.46 -24.74
C ASN A 259 7.94 1.97 -24.18
N GLU A 260 7.73 2.04 -22.87
CA GLU A 260 6.47 1.64 -22.24
C GLU A 260 5.32 2.61 -22.51
N LEU A 261 5.59 3.92 -22.51
CA LEU A 261 4.58 4.94 -22.78
C LEU A 261 4.08 4.89 -24.24
N ILE A 262 4.94 4.54 -25.20
CA ILE A 262 4.55 4.39 -26.61
C ILE A 262 3.57 3.21 -26.81
N LYS A 263 3.70 2.15 -26.01
CA LYS A 263 2.91 0.91 -26.16
C LYS A 263 1.53 0.98 -25.50
N ASP A 264 1.19 2.08 -24.83
CA ASP A 264 -0.04 2.21 -24.05
C ASP A 264 -0.83 3.44 -24.49
N ASN A 265 -2.09 3.23 -24.86
CA ASN A 265 -2.97 4.25 -25.43
C ASN A 265 -3.47 5.29 -24.41
N ARG A 266 -3.22 5.10 -23.11
CA ARG A 266 -3.48 6.11 -22.09
C ARG A 266 -2.52 7.29 -22.21
N PHE A 267 -1.33 7.08 -22.79
CA PHE A 267 -0.34 8.12 -22.95
C PHE A 267 -0.31 8.65 -24.37
N VAL A 268 -0.14 9.97 -24.48
CA VAL A 268 -0.13 10.69 -25.74
C VAL A 268 1.16 11.48 -25.85
N LEU A 269 1.93 11.24 -26.90
CA LEU A 269 3.11 12.05 -27.21
C LEU A 269 2.67 13.42 -27.72
N VAL A 270 2.73 14.44 -26.85
CA VAL A 270 2.28 15.81 -27.15
C VAL A 270 3.41 16.72 -27.62
N GLY A 271 4.66 16.28 -27.53
CA GLY A 271 5.83 17.04 -27.94
C GLY A 271 7.06 16.15 -27.99
N ARG A 272 8.26 16.71 -28.21
CA ARG A 272 9.50 15.92 -28.24
C ARG A 272 9.77 15.31 -26.87
N GLY A 273 9.47 14.02 -26.73
CA GLY A 273 9.60 13.28 -25.48
C GLY A 273 8.58 13.67 -24.39
N MET A 274 7.60 14.52 -24.71
CA MET A 274 6.59 14.99 -23.75
C MET A 274 5.35 14.12 -23.85
N TYR A 275 4.90 13.59 -22.70
CA TYR A 275 3.73 12.72 -22.62
C TYR A 275 2.64 13.34 -21.76
N GLY A 276 1.44 13.41 -22.32
CA GLY A 276 0.19 13.70 -21.59
C GLY A 276 -0.68 12.45 -21.49
N LEU A 277 -1.84 12.59 -20.84
CA LEU A 277 -2.82 11.51 -20.71
C LEU A 277 -4.03 11.75 -21.61
N THR A 278 -4.49 10.69 -22.29
CA THR A 278 -5.67 10.76 -23.17
C THR A 278 -6.90 11.31 -22.46
N GLU A 279 -7.12 10.92 -21.21
CA GLU A 279 -8.25 11.38 -20.38
C GLU A 279 -8.19 12.86 -19.98
N HIS A 280 -7.02 13.52 -20.11
CA HIS A 280 -6.92 14.98 -19.99
C HIS A 280 -7.29 15.69 -21.31
N GLY A 281 -7.80 14.96 -22.30
CA GLY A 281 -8.25 15.50 -23.58
C GLY A 281 -7.17 15.65 -24.64
N PHE A 282 -6.01 15.02 -24.47
CA PHE A 282 -4.95 15.02 -25.48
C PHE A 282 -5.25 14.03 -26.62
N PHE A 283 -5.18 14.49 -27.86
CA PHE A 283 -5.42 13.64 -29.02
C PHE A 283 -4.16 12.85 -29.44
N PRO A 284 -4.27 11.56 -29.83
CA PRO A 284 -3.18 10.82 -30.45
C PRO A 284 -2.89 11.30 -31.89
N GLY A 285 -1.76 10.86 -32.47
CA GLY A 285 -1.42 11.12 -33.88
C GLY A 285 -0.40 12.24 -34.13
N THR A 286 -0.17 12.58 -35.39
CA THR A 286 0.80 13.61 -35.78
C THR A 286 0.23 15.03 -35.63
N ALA A 287 1.06 16.06 -35.78
CA ALA A 287 0.60 17.46 -35.80
C ALA A 287 -0.52 17.67 -36.83
N LYS A 288 -0.38 17.04 -38.00
CA LYS A 288 -1.39 17.05 -39.07
C LYS A 288 -2.71 16.41 -38.62
N ASP A 289 -2.66 15.27 -37.92
CA ASP A 289 -3.88 14.58 -37.49
C ASP A 289 -4.63 15.41 -36.45
N VAL A 290 -3.92 16.07 -35.54
CA VAL A 290 -4.50 17.01 -34.56
C VAL A 290 -5.12 18.23 -35.24
N ILE A 291 -4.42 18.87 -36.20
CA ILE A 291 -4.98 20.00 -36.96
C ILE A 291 -6.26 19.57 -37.69
N ARG A 292 -6.25 18.40 -38.33
CA ARG A 292 -7.42 17.86 -39.01
C ARG A 292 -8.58 17.67 -38.03
N GLN A 293 -8.36 17.03 -36.89
CA GLN A 293 -9.41 16.79 -35.89
C GLN A 293 -10.04 18.11 -35.42
N ILE A 294 -9.22 19.11 -35.10
CA ILE A 294 -9.69 20.44 -34.69
C ILE A 294 -10.58 21.10 -35.76
N LEU A 295 -10.20 21.00 -37.04
CA LEU A 295 -10.97 21.58 -38.15
C LEU A 295 -12.22 20.77 -38.52
N VAL A 296 -12.24 19.46 -38.28
CA VAL A 296 -13.44 18.63 -38.44
C VAL A 296 -14.46 18.97 -37.36
N ASP A 297 -14.01 19.05 -36.10
CA ASP A 297 -14.90 19.26 -34.96
C ASP A 297 -15.39 20.71 -34.84
N GLY A 298 -14.53 21.68 -35.13
CA GLY A 298 -14.80 23.11 -34.99
C GLY A 298 -15.21 23.82 -36.29
N GLY A 299 -15.14 23.15 -37.44
CA GLY A 299 -15.33 23.77 -38.75
C GLY A 299 -14.16 24.67 -39.19
N PRO A 300 -14.34 25.52 -40.21
CA PRO A 300 -13.28 26.38 -40.71
C PRO A 300 -12.80 27.41 -39.67
N LEU A 301 -11.49 27.45 -39.39
CA LEU A 301 -10.90 28.32 -38.37
C LEU A 301 -9.82 29.25 -38.94
N ALA A 302 -9.70 30.45 -38.37
CA ALA A 302 -8.60 31.37 -38.68
C ALA A 302 -7.25 30.77 -38.26
N GLN A 303 -6.17 31.15 -38.96
CA GLN A 303 -4.82 30.65 -38.71
C GLN A 303 -4.40 30.74 -37.23
N GLN A 304 -4.63 31.90 -36.60
CA GLN A 304 -4.26 32.14 -35.20
C GLN A 304 -5.02 31.22 -34.24
N GLU A 305 -6.31 30.98 -34.50
CA GLU A 305 -7.12 30.07 -33.69
C GLU A 305 -6.66 28.61 -33.84
N VAL A 306 -6.29 28.18 -35.06
CA VAL A 306 -5.71 26.84 -35.25
C VAL A 306 -4.39 26.71 -34.48
N VAL A 307 -3.50 27.70 -34.58
CA VAL A 307 -2.22 27.70 -33.84
C VAL A 307 -2.47 27.60 -32.34
N LYS A 308 -3.41 28.38 -31.81
CA LYS A 308 -3.78 28.39 -30.39
C LYS A 308 -4.32 27.03 -29.93
N MET A 309 -5.29 26.47 -30.65
CA MET A 309 -5.90 25.18 -30.29
C MET A 309 -4.92 24.02 -30.41
N VAL A 310 -4.07 24.00 -31.45
CA VAL A 310 -3.03 22.98 -31.62
C VAL A 310 -1.96 23.11 -30.55
N SER A 311 -1.57 24.33 -30.16
CA SER A 311 -0.57 24.55 -29.11
C SER A 311 -1.06 24.13 -27.73
N ALA A 312 -2.37 24.21 -27.47
CA ALA A 312 -2.98 23.67 -26.26
C ALA A 312 -2.95 22.12 -26.22
N GLN A 313 -3.00 21.48 -27.39
CA GLN A 313 -2.98 20.02 -27.55
C GLN A 313 -1.57 19.43 -27.68
N ARG A 314 -0.64 20.18 -28.29
CA ARG A 314 0.72 19.75 -28.61
C ARG A 314 1.71 20.88 -28.34
N PHE A 315 2.79 20.57 -27.62
CA PHE A 315 3.91 21.48 -27.37
C PHE A 315 4.81 21.55 -28.61
N LEU A 316 4.29 22.18 -29.67
CA LEU A 316 4.99 22.43 -30.93
C LEU A 316 5.34 23.91 -31.05
N LYS A 317 6.42 24.20 -31.79
CA LYS A 317 6.71 25.58 -32.20
C LYS A 317 5.67 26.02 -33.22
N GLU A 318 5.25 27.28 -33.15
CA GLU A 318 4.26 27.88 -34.07
C GLU A 318 4.60 27.62 -35.55
N ASN A 319 5.85 27.85 -35.95
CA ASN A 319 6.31 27.62 -37.32
C ASN A 319 6.05 26.19 -37.82
N THR A 320 6.12 25.18 -36.94
CA THR A 320 5.83 23.79 -37.29
C THR A 320 4.35 23.59 -37.61
N ILE A 321 3.47 24.27 -36.87
CA ILE A 321 2.01 24.21 -37.10
C ILE A 321 1.68 24.89 -38.42
N LEU A 322 2.24 26.08 -38.65
CA LEU A 322 2.06 26.84 -39.89
C LEU A 322 2.53 26.05 -41.12
N LEU A 323 3.68 25.37 -41.02
CA LEU A 323 4.19 24.52 -42.09
C LEU A 323 3.24 23.36 -42.43
N ASN A 324 2.62 22.74 -41.42
CA ASN A 324 1.64 21.67 -41.65
C ASN A 324 0.36 22.21 -42.31
N LEU A 325 -0.12 23.38 -41.91
CA LEU A 325 -1.29 24.04 -42.50
C LEU A 325 -1.11 24.40 -43.98
N GLN A 326 0.12 24.64 -44.43
CA GLN A 326 0.42 24.91 -45.83
C GLN A 326 0.34 23.65 -46.72
N ASN A 327 0.19 22.46 -46.14
CA ASN A 327 0.08 21.22 -46.90
C ASN A 327 -1.29 21.10 -47.59
N LYS A 328 -1.34 21.53 -48.86
CA LYS A 328 -2.54 21.55 -49.71
C LYS A 328 -3.18 20.17 -49.94
N LYS A 329 -2.48 19.07 -49.67
CA LYS A 329 -3.07 17.71 -49.75
C LYS A 329 -4.03 17.43 -48.60
N HIS A 330 -4.00 18.23 -47.54
CA HIS A 330 -4.72 17.96 -46.30
C HIS A 330 -5.53 19.14 -45.80
N PHE A 331 -5.13 20.37 -46.15
CA PHE A 331 -5.81 21.58 -45.71
C PHE A 331 -5.98 22.56 -46.87
N LYS A 332 -7.12 23.25 -46.89
CA LYS A 332 -7.45 24.29 -47.86
C LYS A 332 -7.67 25.60 -47.12
N ARG A 333 -7.02 26.67 -47.57
CA ARG A 333 -7.31 28.03 -47.14
C ARG A 333 -8.48 28.57 -47.96
N LEU A 334 -9.53 29.05 -47.29
CA LEU A 334 -10.71 29.67 -47.87
C LEU A 334 -10.48 31.17 -48.11
N ASP A 335 -11.31 31.78 -48.95
CA ASP A 335 -11.19 33.19 -49.36
C ASP A 335 -11.31 34.16 -48.19
N ASN A 336 -12.05 33.79 -47.15
CA ASN A 336 -12.18 34.53 -45.90
C ASN A 336 -10.97 34.40 -44.96
N GLY A 337 -9.88 33.74 -45.40
CA GLY A 337 -8.65 33.57 -44.63
C GLY A 337 -8.67 32.44 -43.60
N THR A 338 -9.76 31.68 -43.50
CA THR A 338 -9.87 30.50 -42.63
C THR A 338 -9.33 29.24 -43.31
N TYR A 339 -9.04 28.20 -42.53
CA TYR A 339 -8.58 26.91 -43.01
C TYR A 339 -9.65 25.84 -42.80
N HIS A 340 -9.79 24.94 -43.76
CA HIS A 340 -10.67 23.78 -43.70
C HIS A 340 -9.91 22.51 -44.13
N VAL A 341 -10.45 21.34 -43.82
CA VAL A 341 -9.89 20.07 -44.30
C VAL A 341 -10.08 20.00 -45.83
N ALA A 342 -9.05 19.54 -46.53
CA ALA A 342 -9.03 19.45 -48.00
C ALA A 342 -9.85 18.25 -48.52
#